data_AF-A0A2R6CI76-F1
#
_entry.id   AF-A0A2R6CI76-F1
#
_cell.length_a   1.000
_cell.length_b   1.000
_cell.length_c   1.000
_cell.angle_alpha   90.00
_cell.angle_beta   90.00
_cell.angle_gamma   90.00
#
_symmetry.space_group_name_H-M   'P 1'
#
loop_
_entity.id
_entity.type
_entity.pdbx_description
1 polymer ?
#
loop_
_entity_poly.entity_id
_entity_poly.type
_entity_poly.pdbx_seq_one_letter_code
_entity_poly.pdbx_strand_id
1 'polypeptide(L)'
;MRRRTLLTALGAATVPLAGCTTGTDPVGADGGTPADTDTPDADGGAPTSTASDGTAERTDAPEDCPASQELGVERPEDLDASTVEAFVEEHERVYHRDVVIEYEPESSLDSYELSGSVTGSPRPVGDGWELEYAGSGGIYRPTLLLGATTADPPDGADTVPVSEVDDDRLAGTLREAAETGEAELHVDTPGEEVDRYVELLASLSDDFGRLSGRGDSDTPYVDVDGTTVGLTATATSFHGDYEWSAWYYVDERVVRRTTDEETDPRDGKLLECRSPG
;
A
#
# COMPACT_ATOMS: atom_id res chain seq x y z
N MET A 1 -22.71 27.52 5.69
CA MET A 1 -22.26 26.25 5.08
C MET A 1 -21.83 26.53 3.65
N ARG A 2 -20.54 26.77 3.41
CA ARG A 2 -20.00 27.09 2.09
C ARG A 2 -19.29 25.85 1.55
N ARG A 3 -19.87 25.25 0.51
CA ARG A 3 -19.25 24.21 -0.31
C ARG A 3 -18.15 24.86 -1.16
N ARG A 4 -16.95 24.29 -1.14
CA ARG A 4 -15.89 24.61 -2.11
C ARG A 4 -15.68 23.37 -2.97
N THR A 5 -16.06 23.50 -4.23
CA THR A 5 -15.78 22.57 -5.32
C THR A 5 -14.36 22.86 -5.81
N LEU A 6 -13.48 21.86 -5.78
CA LEU A 6 -12.19 21.91 -6.48
C LEU A 6 -12.25 20.89 -7.62
N LEU A 7 -12.07 21.40 -8.84
CA LEU A 7 -11.81 20.61 -10.02
C LEU A 7 -10.35 20.14 -9.98
N THR A 8 -10.13 18.84 -10.09
CA THR A 8 -8.82 18.26 -10.41
C THR A 8 -8.88 17.75 -11.84
N ALA A 9 -7.97 18.25 -12.68
CA ALA A 9 -7.86 17.91 -14.08
C ALA A 9 -7.10 16.58 -14.25
N LEU A 10 -7.65 15.73 -15.12
CA LEU A 10 -7.09 14.46 -15.59
C LEU A 10 -5.72 14.67 -16.27
N GLY A 11 -4.73 13.90 -15.83
CA GLY A 11 -3.49 13.62 -16.56
C GLY A 11 -3.38 12.12 -16.80
N ALA A 12 -3.91 11.64 -17.93
CA ALA A 12 -3.72 10.26 -18.37
C ALA A 12 -2.32 10.11 -18.98
N ALA A 13 -1.43 9.37 -18.32
CA ALA A 13 -0.17 8.92 -18.88
C ALA A 13 -0.27 7.43 -19.22
N THR A 14 -0.33 7.12 -20.50
CA THR A 14 -0.22 5.77 -21.06
C THR A 14 1.25 5.35 -21.06
N VAL A 15 1.60 4.28 -20.32
CA VAL A 15 2.93 3.67 -20.39
C VAL A 15 2.87 2.47 -21.36
N PRO A 16 3.67 2.44 -22.44
CA PRO A 16 3.80 1.26 -23.28
C PRO A 16 4.73 0.22 -22.62
N LEU A 17 4.24 -1.02 -22.52
CA LEU A 17 5.02 -2.21 -22.20
C LEU A 17 6.03 -2.50 -23.31
N ALA A 18 7.32 -2.35 -23.01
CA ALA A 18 8.42 -2.83 -23.83
C ALA A 18 9.15 -3.95 -23.08
N GLY A 19 9.06 -5.17 -23.60
CA GLY A 19 9.89 -6.28 -23.17
C GLY A 19 11.30 -6.19 -23.76
N CYS A 20 12.30 -6.56 -22.97
CA CYS A 20 13.60 -6.97 -23.48
C CYS A 20 14.20 -8.09 -22.60
N THR A 21 14.74 -9.06 -23.31
CA THR A 21 15.37 -10.31 -22.88
C THR A 21 16.62 -10.10 -22.05
N THR A 22 16.77 -10.89 -20.98
CA THR A 22 18.02 -11.07 -20.22
C THR A 22 19.13 -11.63 -21.10
N GLY A 23 20.14 -10.82 -21.37
CA GLY A 23 21.48 -11.25 -21.77
C GLY A 23 22.35 -11.37 -20.51
N THR A 24 22.93 -12.54 -20.30
CA THR A 24 23.88 -12.86 -19.24
C THR A 24 25.27 -12.30 -19.53
N ASP A 25 25.84 -11.56 -18.59
CA ASP A 25 27.28 -11.25 -18.43
C ASP A 25 28.07 -12.47 -17.87
N PRO A 26 29.36 -12.35 -17.49
CA PRO A 26 30.57 -12.26 -18.33
C PRO A 26 31.60 -13.34 -17.89
N VAL A 27 32.89 -13.18 -18.25
CA VAL A 27 34.13 -13.52 -17.50
C VAL A 27 35.21 -14.05 -18.45
N GLY A 28 36.34 -13.35 -18.47
CA GLY A 28 37.58 -13.81 -19.10
C GLY A 28 38.73 -12.90 -18.70
N ALA A 29 39.52 -13.39 -17.75
CA ALA A 29 40.62 -12.70 -17.08
C ALA A 29 41.87 -12.45 -17.95
N ASP A 30 42.71 -11.56 -17.42
CA ASP A 30 44.16 -11.69 -17.23
C ASP A 30 45.06 -10.67 -17.92
N GLY A 31 45.87 -10.03 -17.07
CA GLY A 31 47.32 -9.99 -17.27
C GLY A 31 47.91 -8.64 -17.66
N GLY A 32 48.70 -8.06 -16.75
CA GLY A 32 49.80 -7.17 -17.16
C GLY A 32 50.19 -6.09 -16.15
N THR A 33 51.13 -6.40 -15.26
CA THR A 33 52.10 -5.45 -14.69
C THR A 33 53.43 -5.70 -15.44
N PRO A 34 54.27 -4.70 -15.81
CA PRO A 34 55.13 -4.05 -14.81
C PRO A 34 55.59 -2.59 -15.05
N ALA A 35 55.90 -1.96 -13.91
CA ALA A 35 57.09 -1.16 -13.58
C ALA A 35 57.35 0.27 -14.12
N ASP A 36 57.67 1.11 -13.13
CA ASP A 36 58.79 2.06 -13.02
C ASP A 36 58.62 3.57 -13.31
N THR A 37 58.76 4.30 -12.19
CA THR A 37 59.61 5.49 -11.93
C THR A 37 59.32 6.80 -12.67
N ASP A 38 58.88 7.82 -11.91
CA ASP A 38 59.73 8.99 -11.62
C ASP A 38 59.10 9.91 -10.58
N THR A 39 59.88 10.18 -9.53
CA THR A 39 59.69 11.24 -8.54
C THR A 39 60.32 12.53 -9.06
N PRO A 40 59.74 13.71 -8.78
CA PRO A 40 60.59 14.80 -8.30
C PRO A 40 60.05 15.49 -7.04
N ASP A 41 61.02 16.00 -6.29
CA ASP A 41 60.97 16.58 -4.95
C ASP A 41 60.05 17.81 -4.75
N ALA A 42 59.52 17.85 -3.52
CA ALA A 42 59.29 18.96 -2.60
C ALA A 42 59.14 20.40 -3.13
N ASP A 43 58.00 21.02 -2.79
CA ASP A 43 58.08 22.32 -2.12
C ASP A 43 56.92 22.53 -1.12
N GLY A 44 57.25 23.15 0.00
CA GLY A 44 56.45 23.23 1.21
C GLY A 44 55.28 24.21 1.14
N GLY A 45 54.16 23.82 1.73
CA GLY A 45 53.03 24.70 1.99
C GLY A 45 52.12 24.06 3.03
N ALA A 46 52.37 24.36 4.30
CA ALA A 46 51.50 23.95 5.39
C ALA A 46 50.07 24.50 5.16
N PRO A 47 49.03 23.66 5.11
CA PRO A 47 47.68 24.16 5.24
C PRO A 47 47.44 24.44 6.72
N THR A 48 47.26 25.71 7.04
CA THR A 48 46.71 26.20 8.30
C THR A 48 45.47 25.38 8.63
N SER A 49 45.55 24.55 9.66
CA SER A 49 44.39 23.91 10.26
C SER A 49 43.53 25.02 10.87
N THR A 50 42.64 25.59 10.06
CA THR A 50 41.47 26.27 10.56
C THR A 50 40.61 25.16 11.15
N ALA A 51 40.76 24.95 12.46
CA ALA A 51 39.73 24.30 13.25
C ALA A 51 38.48 25.19 13.10
N SER A 52 37.66 24.90 12.08
CA SER A 52 36.26 25.26 12.12
C SER A 52 35.70 24.49 13.30
N ASP A 53 35.55 25.22 14.40
CA ASP A 53 34.71 24.85 15.52
C ASP A 53 33.30 24.70 14.94
N GLY A 54 33.01 23.49 14.48
CA GLY A 54 31.72 23.08 13.93
C GLY A 54 30.70 23.06 15.05
N THR A 55 30.32 24.25 15.50
CA THR A 55 29.04 24.43 16.16
C THR A 55 28.02 24.12 15.07
N ALA A 56 27.46 22.92 15.07
CA ALA A 56 26.25 22.63 14.31
C ALA A 56 25.26 23.73 14.70
N GLU A 57 24.98 24.64 13.77
CA GLU A 57 23.93 25.62 13.97
C GLU A 57 22.65 24.81 14.13
N ARG A 58 22.11 24.81 15.36
CA ARG A 58 20.78 24.28 15.65
C ARG A 58 19.83 24.90 14.65
N THR A 59 19.39 24.12 13.67
CA THR A 59 18.48 24.62 12.64
C THR A 59 17.20 25.08 13.34
N ASP A 60 16.92 26.38 13.29
CA ASP A 60 15.66 26.91 13.80
C ASP A 60 14.49 26.22 13.10
N ALA A 61 13.40 26.00 13.84
CA ALA A 61 12.22 25.37 13.28
C ALA A 61 11.75 26.19 12.05
N PRO A 62 11.42 25.55 10.91
CA PRO A 62 10.98 26.25 9.72
C PRO A 62 9.80 27.18 10.02
N GLU A 63 9.83 28.40 9.48
CA GLU A 63 8.76 29.40 9.70
C GLU A 63 7.40 28.90 9.18
N ASP A 64 7.40 28.10 8.11
CA ASP A 64 6.23 27.44 7.54
C ASP A 64 6.20 25.96 7.93
N CYS A 65 5.78 25.71 9.16
CA CYS A 65 5.46 24.37 9.63
C CYS A 65 4.14 23.89 8.97
N PRO A 66 4.10 22.81 8.17
CA PRO A 66 2.83 22.27 7.70
C PRO A 66 1.90 22.02 8.88
N ALA A 67 0.60 22.24 8.67
CA ALA A 67 -0.39 21.72 9.60
C ALA A 67 -0.09 20.22 9.77
N SER A 68 0.06 19.78 11.03
CA SER A 68 0.31 18.38 11.37
C SER A 68 -0.58 17.52 10.50
N GLN A 69 0.00 16.50 9.86
CA GLN A 69 -0.75 15.58 9.00
C GLN A 69 -1.70 14.68 9.82
N GLU A 70 -1.75 14.85 11.15
CA GLU A 70 -2.61 14.12 12.09
C GLU A 70 -2.59 12.59 11.87
N LEU A 71 -1.43 12.06 11.47
CA LEU A 71 -1.25 10.63 11.16
C LEU A 71 -1.39 9.72 12.38
N GLY A 72 -1.57 10.28 13.57
CA GLY A 72 -1.76 9.52 14.81
C GLY A 72 -0.53 8.73 15.28
N VAL A 73 0.63 8.95 14.64
CA VAL A 73 1.91 8.34 15.02
C VAL A 73 2.63 9.25 16.00
N GLU A 74 2.94 8.72 17.18
CA GLU A 74 3.61 9.49 18.22
C GLU A 74 5.10 9.58 17.94
N ARG A 75 5.61 10.81 17.84
CA ARG A 75 7.03 11.04 17.62
C ARG A 75 7.81 10.82 18.92
N PRO A 76 8.94 10.09 18.88
CA PRO A 76 9.74 9.83 20.06
C PRO A 76 10.20 11.11 20.77
N GLU A 77 10.27 11.04 22.10
CA GLU A 77 10.84 12.10 22.95
C GLU A 77 12.36 12.10 22.88
N ASP A 78 12.97 10.91 22.95
CA ASP A 78 14.40 10.68 22.85
C ASP A 78 14.74 10.06 21.48
N LEU A 79 15.73 10.65 20.80
CA LEU A 79 16.17 10.18 19.48
C LEU A 79 17.45 9.36 19.58
N ASP A 80 17.29 8.08 19.36
CA ASP A 80 18.38 7.16 19.06
C ASP A 80 18.03 6.35 17.81
N ALA A 81 18.98 5.55 17.34
CA ALA A 81 18.79 4.75 16.13
C ALA A 81 17.51 3.89 16.21
N SER A 82 17.26 3.24 17.35
CA SER A 82 16.13 2.33 17.51
C SER A 82 14.79 3.05 17.60
N THR A 83 14.73 4.20 18.28
CA THR A 83 13.49 4.97 18.40
C THR A 83 13.13 5.64 17.07
N VAL A 84 14.12 6.11 16.32
CA VAL A 84 13.88 6.74 15.00
C VAL A 84 13.51 5.68 13.96
N GLU A 85 14.12 4.50 13.99
CA GLU A 85 13.77 3.37 13.13
C GLU A 85 12.31 2.98 13.31
N ALA A 86 11.90 2.67 14.55
CA ALA A 86 10.52 2.30 14.85
C ALA A 86 9.52 3.41 14.47
N PHE A 87 9.88 4.67 14.72
CA PHE A 87 9.07 5.81 14.32
C PHE A 87 8.89 5.89 12.80
N VAL A 88 9.96 5.78 12.02
CA VAL A 88 9.89 5.85 10.54
C VAL A 88 9.08 4.69 9.98
N GLU A 89 9.23 3.48 10.51
CA GLU A 89 8.44 2.33 10.06
C GLU A 89 6.93 2.51 10.29
N GLU A 90 6.55 2.99 11.47
CA GLU A 90 5.14 3.26 11.75
C GLU A 90 4.61 4.47 10.94
N HIS A 91 5.39 5.56 10.92
CA HIS A 91 5.03 6.78 10.21
C HIS A 91 4.88 6.56 8.71
N GLU A 92 5.83 5.89 8.05
CA GLU A 92 5.76 5.67 6.60
C GLU A 92 4.59 4.77 6.22
N ARG A 93 4.26 3.75 7.03
CA ARG A 93 3.09 2.91 6.79
C ARG A 93 1.79 3.73 6.76
N VAL A 94 1.62 4.67 7.68
CA VAL A 94 0.42 5.52 7.74
C VAL A 94 0.46 6.63 6.68
N TYR A 95 1.61 7.29 6.52
CA TYR A 95 1.80 8.34 5.51
C TYR A 95 1.54 7.82 4.09
N HIS A 96 2.09 6.64 3.76
CA HIS A 96 1.90 6.05 2.44
C HIS A 96 0.43 5.68 2.20
N ARG A 97 -0.25 5.08 3.19
CA ARG A 97 -1.68 4.76 3.09
C ARG A 97 -2.56 6.00 2.89
N ASP A 98 -2.40 6.99 3.78
CA ASP A 98 -3.38 8.07 3.92
C ASP A 98 -3.07 9.27 3.01
N VAL A 99 -1.80 9.50 2.68
CA VAL A 99 -1.36 10.69 1.94
C VAL A 99 -0.88 10.37 0.54
N VAL A 100 -0.15 9.27 0.33
CA VAL A 100 0.38 8.91 -1.00
C VAL A 100 -0.68 8.18 -1.82
N ILE A 101 -1.30 7.18 -1.22
CA ILE A 101 -2.33 6.35 -1.86
C ILE A 101 -3.72 6.96 -1.70
N GLU A 102 -3.96 7.73 -0.62
CA GLU A 102 -5.28 8.25 -0.27
C GLU A 102 -6.30 7.10 -0.17
N TYR A 103 -5.92 6.03 0.54
CA TYR A 103 -6.74 4.83 0.65
C TYR A 103 -7.99 5.09 1.49
N GLU A 104 -9.14 5.10 0.80
CA GLU A 104 -10.47 5.07 1.41
C GLU A 104 -11.16 3.77 0.96
N PRO A 105 -11.55 2.86 1.88
CA PRO A 105 -12.25 1.65 1.51
C PRO A 105 -13.64 1.98 0.95
N GLU A 106 -13.95 1.44 -0.24
CA GLU A 106 -15.23 1.60 -0.92
C GLU A 106 -16.16 0.41 -0.65
N SER A 107 -15.61 -0.71 -0.17
CA SER A 107 -16.37 -1.88 0.27
C SER A 107 -15.87 -2.42 1.61
N SER A 108 -16.70 -3.21 2.29
CA SER A 108 -16.32 -3.96 3.49
C SER A 108 -15.28 -5.06 3.23
N LEU A 109 -15.07 -5.44 1.98
CA LEU A 109 -14.07 -6.42 1.55
C LEU A 109 -12.77 -5.79 1.07
N ASP A 110 -12.73 -4.46 0.94
CA ASP A 110 -11.51 -3.76 0.57
C ASP A 110 -10.47 -3.96 1.66
N SER A 111 -9.24 -4.25 1.25
CA SER A 111 -8.14 -4.39 2.19
C SER A 111 -6.88 -3.73 1.67
N TYR A 112 -6.02 -3.39 2.62
CA TYR A 112 -4.75 -2.74 2.34
C TYR A 112 -3.66 -3.46 3.11
N GLU A 113 -2.74 -4.07 2.38
CA GLU A 113 -1.59 -4.78 2.95
C GLU A 113 -0.34 -3.96 2.62
N LEU A 114 0.31 -3.41 3.63
CA LEU A 114 1.66 -2.85 3.50
C LEU A 114 2.64 -3.66 4.32
N SER A 115 3.83 -3.80 3.75
CA SER A 115 5.02 -4.24 4.42
C SER A 115 6.17 -3.30 4.07
N GLY A 116 7.15 -3.24 4.95
CA GLY A 116 8.36 -2.49 4.71
C GLY A 116 9.15 -2.34 5.98
N SER A 117 10.37 -1.86 5.82
CA SER A 117 11.30 -1.69 6.91
C SER A 117 12.35 -0.66 6.55
N VAL A 118 13.01 -0.12 7.57
CA VAL A 118 14.24 0.64 7.35
C VAL A 118 15.29 -0.28 6.75
N THR A 119 15.94 0.17 5.67
CA THR A 119 17.05 -0.54 5.02
C THR A 119 18.38 -0.02 5.56
N GLY A 120 19.23 -0.95 6.01
CA GLY A 120 20.49 -0.59 6.65
C GLY A 120 20.31 -0.14 8.10
N SER A 121 21.23 0.67 8.61
CA SER A 121 21.17 1.22 9.97
C SER A 121 21.02 2.73 9.93
N PRO A 122 20.18 3.32 10.81
CA PRO A 122 20.07 4.77 10.95
C PRO A 122 21.44 5.42 11.13
N ARG A 123 21.70 6.51 10.41
CA ARG A 123 22.98 7.23 10.44
C ARG A 123 22.82 8.58 11.12
N PRO A 124 23.62 8.92 12.16
CA PRO A 124 23.56 10.24 12.75
C PRO A 124 24.15 11.27 11.77
N VAL A 125 23.41 12.36 11.52
CA VAL A 125 23.82 13.47 10.64
C VAL A 125 23.36 14.79 11.25
N GLY A 126 24.32 15.67 11.55
CA GLY A 126 24.02 16.92 12.25
C GLY A 126 23.42 16.64 13.63
N ASP A 127 22.24 17.23 13.88
CA ASP A 127 21.47 17.07 15.12
C ASP A 127 20.40 15.95 15.03
N GLY A 128 20.39 15.18 13.94
CA GLY A 128 19.35 14.19 13.65
C GLY A 128 19.89 12.89 13.07
N TRP A 129 18.99 12.16 12.42
CA TRP A 129 19.20 10.83 11.87
C TRP A 129 18.73 10.76 10.42
N GLU A 130 19.53 10.12 9.58
CA GLU A 130 19.17 9.74 8.21
C GLU A 130 18.85 8.24 8.13
N LEU A 131 17.78 7.90 7.43
CA LEU A 131 17.29 6.53 7.26
C LEU A 131 16.83 6.33 5.83
N GLU A 132 16.99 5.12 5.34
CA GLU A 132 16.35 4.65 4.11
C GLU A 132 15.25 3.67 4.50
N TYR A 133 14.12 3.72 3.82
CA TYR A 133 13.00 2.81 3.99
C TYR A 133 12.67 2.19 2.64
N ALA A 134 12.44 0.89 2.62
CA ALA A 134 11.89 0.18 1.47
C ALA A 134 10.57 -0.48 1.87
N GLY A 135 9.55 -0.28 1.05
CA GLY A 135 8.22 -0.83 1.26
C GLY A 135 7.68 -1.51 0.02
N SER A 136 6.79 -2.45 0.27
CA SER A 136 5.94 -3.05 -0.75
C SER A 136 4.56 -3.35 -0.19
N GLY A 137 3.57 -3.40 -1.05
CA GLY A 137 2.20 -3.67 -0.62
C GLY A 137 1.21 -3.76 -1.76
N GLY A 138 -0.05 -3.95 -1.38
CA GLY A 138 -1.15 -4.06 -2.31
C GLY A 138 -2.42 -3.43 -1.76
N ILE A 139 -3.17 -2.80 -2.66
CA ILE A 139 -4.57 -2.46 -2.42
C ILE A 139 -5.40 -3.55 -3.05
N TYR A 140 -6.26 -4.19 -2.25
CA TYR A 140 -7.21 -5.19 -2.71
C TYR A 140 -8.60 -4.58 -2.76
N ARG A 141 -9.18 -4.56 -3.96
CA ARG A 141 -10.55 -4.14 -4.21
C ARG A 141 -11.27 -5.28 -4.91
N PRO A 142 -11.76 -6.27 -4.14
CA PRO A 142 -12.31 -7.48 -4.71
C PRO A 142 -13.57 -7.18 -5.52
N THR A 143 -13.76 -7.94 -6.59
CA THR A 143 -15.06 -8.13 -7.24
C THR A 143 -15.71 -9.39 -6.70
N LEU A 144 -16.96 -9.70 -7.09
CA LEU A 144 -17.58 -10.97 -6.73
C LEU A 144 -17.80 -11.84 -7.97
N LEU A 145 -17.47 -13.12 -7.81
CA LEU A 145 -17.97 -14.19 -8.68
C LEU A 145 -19.06 -14.95 -7.91
N LEU A 146 -20.26 -15.01 -8.49
CA LEU A 146 -21.38 -15.77 -7.97
C LEU A 146 -21.62 -16.98 -8.86
N GLY A 147 -21.19 -18.16 -8.43
CA GLY A 147 -21.39 -19.43 -9.13
C GLY A 147 -22.60 -20.17 -8.59
N ALA A 148 -23.62 -20.37 -9.41
CA ALA A 148 -24.82 -21.12 -9.08
C ALA A 148 -24.72 -22.54 -9.66
N THR A 149 -24.94 -23.57 -8.84
CA THR A 149 -24.90 -24.97 -9.28
C THR A 149 -25.98 -25.76 -8.58
N THR A 150 -26.68 -26.63 -9.32
CA THR A 150 -27.61 -27.60 -8.71
C THR A 150 -26.87 -28.51 -7.72
N ALA A 151 -27.34 -28.54 -6.47
CA ALA A 151 -26.66 -29.26 -5.41
C ALA A 151 -27.63 -29.64 -4.29
N ASP A 152 -27.39 -30.79 -3.66
CA ASP A 152 -28.06 -31.12 -2.41
C ASP A 152 -27.50 -30.24 -1.28
N PRO A 153 -28.36 -29.61 -0.46
CA PRO A 153 -27.90 -28.81 0.68
C PRO A 153 -27.35 -29.74 1.78
N PRO A 154 -26.34 -29.30 2.54
CA PRO A 154 -25.87 -30.06 3.69
C PRO A 154 -26.97 -30.18 4.74
N ASP A 155 -26.87 -31.22 5.58
CA ASP A 155 -27.87 -31.51 6.60
C ASP A 155 -28.09 -30.30 7.52
N GLY A 156 -29.32 -29.78 7.54
CA GLY A 156 -29.72 -28.67 8.40
C GLY A 156 -29.44 -27.28 7.83
N ALA A 157 -28.93 -27.17 6.60
CA ALA A 157 -28.83 -25.87 5.94
C ALA A 157 -30.22 -25.29 5.63
N ASP A 158 -30.35 -23.99 5.86
CA ASP A 158 -31.53 -23.24 5.47
C ASP A 158 -31.60 -23.11 3.94
N THR A 159 -32.80 -23.33 3.40
CA THR A 159 -33.11 -23.08 1.99
C THR A 159 -34.20 -22.04 1.90
N VAL A 160 -33.91 -20.97 1.16
CA VAL A 160 -34.87 -19.90 0.89
C VAL A 160 -35.45 -20.03 -0.52
N PRO A 161 -36.73 -19.73 -0.75
CA PRO A 161 -37.29 -19.78 -2.09
C PRO A 161 -36.74 -18.63 -2.95
N VAL A 162 -36.56 -18.88 -4.25
CA VAL A 162 -36.04 -17.87 -5.21
C VAL A 162 -36.88 -16.58 -5.26
N SER A 163 -38.14 -16.62 -4.82
CA SER A 163 -39.00 -15.45 -4.70
C SER A 163 -38.58 -14.47 -3.60
N GLU A 164 -37.74 -14.89 -2.65
CA GLU A 164 -37.18 -14.03 -1.60
C GLU A 164 -35.87 -13.34 -2.03
N VAL A 165 -35.32 -13.72 -3.19
CA VAL A 165 -34.14 -13.05 -3.76
C VAL A 165 -34.57 -11.73 -4.39
N ASP A 166 -34.35 -10.62 -3.68
CA ASP A 166 -34.66 -9.25 -4.13
C ASP A 166 -33.59 -8.68 -5.09
N ASP A 167 -33.22 -9.47 -6.11
CA ASP A 167 -32.38 -9.04 -7.23
C ASP A 167 -32.73 -9.87 -8.48
N ASP A 168 -33.28 -9.21 -9.49
CA ASP A 168 -33.74 -9.87 -10.72
C ASP A 168 -32.61 -10.55 -11.50
N ARG A 169 -31.38 -10.02 -11.46
CA ARG A 169 -30.23 -10.62 -12.16
C ARG A 169 -29.83 -11.92 -11.48
N LEU A 170 -29.69 -11.89 -10.16
CA LEU A 170 -29.35 -13.07 -9.38
C LEU A 170 -30.45 -14.13 -9.45
N ALA A 171 -31.72 -13.74 -9.31
CA ALA A 171 -32.85 -14.65 -9.47
C ALA A 171 -32.92 -15.23 -10.89
N GLY A 172 -32.51 -14.49 -11.92
CA GLY A 172 -32.32 -14.99 -13.28
C GLY A 172 -31.25 -16.08 -13.35
N THR A 173 -30.07 -15.82 -12.80
CA THR A 173 -28.94 -16.77 -12.74
C THR A 173 -29.31 -18.05 -11.99
N LEU A 174 -30.03 -17.96 -10.87
CA LEU A 174 -30.48 -19.12 -10.10
C LEU A 174 -31.46 -19.99 -10.89
N ARG A 175 -32.40 -19.36 -11.63
CA ARG A 175 -33.33 -20.09 -12.51
C ARG A 175 -32.60 -20.77 -13.67
N GLU A 176 -31.65 -20.07 -14.29
CA GLU A 176 -30.82 -20.67 -15.33
C GLU A 176 -30.07 -21.89 -14.79
N ALA A 177 -29.40 -21.78 -13.65
CA ALA A 177 -28.70 -22.91 -13.02
C ALA A 177 -29.63 -24.08 -12.70
N ALA A 178 -30.86 -23.83 -12.23
CA ALA A 178 -31.85 -24.89 -12.00
C ALA A 178 -32.26 -25.63 -13.29
N GLU A 179 -32.28 -24.93 -14.43
CA GLU A 179 -32.63 -25.52 -15.74
C GLU A 179 -31.45 -26.23 -16.42
N THR A 180 -30.24 -25.67 -16.34
CA THR A 180 -29.05 -26.11 -17.10
C THR A 180 -28.08 -26.93 -16.26
N GLY A 181 -28.15 -26.82 -14.93
CA GLY A 181 -27.25 -27.43 -13.95
C GLY A 181 -26.29 -26.43 -13.31
N GLU A 182 -25.90 -25.36 -14.02
CA GLU A 182 -24.94 -24.34 -13.57
C GLU A 182 -25.14 -22.98 -14.28
N ALA A 183 -24.82 -21.88 -13.60
CA ALA A 183 -24.77 -20.54 -14.16
C ALA A 183 -23.84 -19.63 -13.34
N GLU A 184 -23.36 -18.53 -13.91
CA GLU A 184 -22.48 -17.60 -13.23
C GLU A 184 -22.96 -16.15 -13.38
N LEU A 185 -22.72 -15.35 -12.34
CA LEU A 185 -22.92 -13.91 -12.34
C LEU A 185 -21.67 -13.21 -11.80
N HIS A 186 -21.15 -12.31 -12.62
CA HIS A 186 -20.01 -11.47 -12.25
C HIS A 186 -20.48 -10.10 -11.78
N VAL A 187 -19.95 -9.67 -10.64
CA VAL A 187 -20.10 -8.31 -10.10
C VAL A 187 -18.78 -7.58 -10.31
N ASP A 188 -18.56 -7.06 -11.52
CA ASP A 188 -17.26 -6.54 -11.94
C ASP A 188 -16.91 -5.17 -11.35
N THR A 189 -17.88 -4.45 -10.78
CA THR A 189 -17.65 -3.16 -10.12
C THR A 189 -17.33 -3.40 -8.65
N PRO A 190 -16.14 -3.06 -8.15
CA PRO A 190 -15.86 -3.07 -6.71
C PRO A 190 -16.66 -1.98 -5.98
N GLY A 191 -16.61 -1.97 -4.65
CA GLY A 191 -17.24 -0.95 -3.82
C GLY A 191 -18.69 -1.27 -3.42
N GLU A 192 -19.58 -0.28 -3.49
CA GLU A 192 -20.97 -0.39 -3.02
C GLU A 192 -21.76 -1.55 -3.66
N GLU A 193 -21.47 -1.90 -4.93
CA GLU A 193 -22.17 -3.01 -5.60
C GLU A 193 -21.81 -4.36 -4.96
N VAL A 194 -20.54 -4.55 -4.58
CA VAL A 194 -20.06 -5.74 -3.86
C VAL A 194 -20.73 -5.84 -2.50
N ASP A 195 -20.73 -4.74 -1.72
CA ASP A 195 -21.36 -4.72 -0.40
C ASP A 195 -22.86 -5.04 -0.47
N ARG A 196 -23.57 -4.50 -1.47
CA ARG A 196 -24.98 -4.81 -1.71
C ARG A 196 -25.22 -6.30 -1.91
N TYR A 197 -24.37 -6.99 -2.69
CA TYR A 197 -24.49 -8.43 -2.89
C TYR A 197 -24.09 -9.22 -1.64
N VAL A 198 -23.04 -8.83 -0.92
CA VAL A 198 -22.67 -9.47 0.36
C VAL A 198 -23.81 -9.39 1.37
N GLU A 199 -24.47 -8.22 1.48
CA GLU A 199 -25.62 -8.02 2.37
C GLU A 199 -26.84 -8.82 1.90
N LEU A 200 -27.11 -8.86 0.60
CA LEU A 200 -28.18 -9.69 0.03
C LEU A 200 -27.94 -11.16 0.38
N LEU A 201 -26.74 -11.70 0.15
CA LEU A 201 -26.41 -13.09 0.45
C LEU A 201 -26.53 -13.43 1.93
N ALA A 202 -26.05 -12.53 2.81
CA ALA A 202 -26.21 -12.65 4.25
C ALA A 202 -27.67 -12.62 4.70
N SER A 203 -28.57 -11.98 3.93
CA SER A 203 -30.01 -12.00 4.22
C SER A 203 -30.71 -13.28 3.78
N LEU A 204 -30.10 -14.07 2.89
CA LEU A 204 -30.66 -15.32 2.36
C LEU A 204 -30.37 -16.53 3.26
N SER A 205 -29.34 -16.47 4.10
CA SER A 205 -28.99 -17.56 5.02
C SER A 205 -28.29 -17.01 6.25
N ASP A 206 -28.79 -17.40 7.43
CA ASP A 206 -28.14 -17.09 8.71
C ASP A 206 -26.78 -17.80 8.84
N ASP A 207 -26.56 -18.87 8.08
CA ASP A 207 -25.31 -19.63 8.03
C ASP A 207 -24.28 -19.03 7.05
N PHE A 208 -24.66 -18.02 6.25
CA PHE A 208 -23.71 -17.35 5.36
C PHE A 208 -22.69 -16.55 6.17
N GLY A 209 -21.52 -17.14 6.35
CA GLY A 209 -20.32 -16.53 6.88
C GLY A 209 -19.91 -15.37 5.98
N ARG A 210 -20.24 -14.16 6.41
CA ARG A 210 -19.86 -12.92 5.72
C ARG A 210 -18.41 -13.01 5.25
N LEU A 211 -18.20 -12.84 3.94
CA LEU A 211 -16.88 -12.80 3.34
C LEU A 211 -16.04 -11.77 4.10
N SER A 212 -14.82 -12.12 4.48
CA SER A 212 -13.96 -11.29 5.34
C SER A 212 -12.73 -10.76 4.61
N GLY A 213 -12.46 -11.25 3.40
CA GLY A 213 -11.42 -10.74 2.55
C GLY A 213 -11.24 -11.53 1.26
N ARG A 214 -10.11 -11.26 0.61
CA ARG A 214 -9.70 -11.87 -0.66
C ARG A 214 -9.69 -13.39 -0.59
N GLY A 215 -10.30 -14.03 -1.59
CA GLY A 215 -10.30 -15.48 -1.75
C GLY A 215 -11.25 -16.20 -0.81
N ASP A 216 -11.91 -15.48 0.10
CA ASP A 216 -13.00 -16.04 0.87
C ASP A 216 -14.15 -16.39 -0.05
N SER A 217 -14.83 -17.47 0.32
CA SER A 217 -16.01 -17.93 -0.38
C SER A 217 -16.98 -18.58 0.59
N ASP A 218 -18.27 -18.46 0.29
CA ASP A 218 -19.32 -19.16 1.01
C ASP A 218 -20.55 -19.40 0.13
N THR A 219 -21.42 -20.32 0.55
CA THR A 219 -22.48 -20.89 -0.28
C THR A 219 -23.80 -20.96 0.52
N PRO A 220 -24.75 -20.02 0.32
CA PRO A 220 -26.14 -20.24 0.67
C PRO A 220 -26.84 -21.15 -0.34
N TYR A 221 -27.97 -21.73 0.06
CA TYR A 221 -28.78 -22.61 -0.77
C TYR A 221 -30.16 -22.01 -1.03
N VAL A 222 -30.60 -22.08 -2.28
CA VAL A 222 -31.87 -21.50 -2.73
C VAL A 222 -32.73 -22.58 -3.38
N ASP A 223 -34.02 -22.64 -3.04
CA ASP A 223 -35.01 -23.47 -3.72
C ASP A 223 -35.59 -22.73 -4.94
N VAL A 224 -35.44 -23.33 -6.11
CA VAL A 224 -35.97 -22.85 -7.37
C VAL A 224 -36.99 -23.86 -7.88
N ASP A 225 -38.26 -23.63 -7.53
CA ASP A 225 -39.39 -24.46 -7.94
C ASP A 225 -39.18 -25.97 -7.61
N GLY A 226 -38.61 -26.26 -6.43
CA GLY A 226 -38.29 -27.61 -5.98
C GLY A 226 -36.92 -28.14 -6.42
N THR A 227 -36.13 -27.35 -7.14
CA THR A 227 -34.71 -27.65 -7.45
C THR A 227 -33.81 -26.83 -6.53
N THR A 228 -33.00 -27.50 -5.71
CA THR A 228 -32.03 -26.79 -4.86
C THR A 228 -30.79 -26.39 -5.64
N VAL A 229 -30.39 -25.13 -5.49
CA VAL A 229 -29.22 -24.52 -6.11
C VAL A 229 -28.32 -23.96 -5.02
N GLY A 230 -27.06 -24.38 -4.99
CA GLY A 230 -26.02 -23.76 -4.16
C GLY A 230 -25.43 -22.55 -4.88
N LEU A 231 -25.35 -21.41 -4.20
CA LEU A 231 -24.86 -20.14 -4.74
C LEU A 231 -23.50 -19.76 -4.14
N THR A 232 -22.41 -20.21 -4.72
CA THR A 232 -21.08 -19.90 -4.19
C THR A 232 -20.66 -18.48 -4.54
N ALA A 233 -20.56 -17.61 -3.55
CA ALA A 233 -20.00 -16.29 -3.68
C ALA A 233 -18.50 -16.32 -3.37
N THR A 234 -17.66 -15.79 -4.26
CA THR A 234 -16.20 -15.73 -4.08
C THR A 234 -15.72 -14.29 -4.24
N ALA A 235 -14.99 -13.79 -3.25
CA ALA A 235 -14.28 -12.51 -3.34
C ALA A 235 -13.02 -12.68 -4.20
N THR A 236 -12.99 -12.02 -5.35
CA THR A 236 -11.87 -12.13 -6.31
C THR A 236 -10.63 -11.38 -5.82
N SER A 237 -9.51 -11.55 -6.52
CA SER A 237 -8.20 -11.05 -6.10
C SER A 237 -7.68 -9.89 -6.98
N PHE A 238 -8.51 -8.91 -7.33
CA PHE A 238 -7.98 -7.73 -8.02
C PHE A 238 -7.11 -6.90 -7.05
N HIS A 239 -5.85 -6.71 -7.44
CA HIS A 239 -4.89 -5.92 -6.67
C HIS A 239 -4.03 -5.03 -7.56
N GLY A 240 -3.67 -3.87 -7.04
CA GLY A 240 -2.54 -3.09 -7.51
C GLY A 240 -1.36 -3.35 -6.60
N ASP A 241 -0.22 -3.78 -7.16
CA ASP A 241 1.04 -3.91 -6.44
C ASP A 241 1.79 -2.58 -6.40
N TYR A 242 2.41 -2.29 -5.27
CA TYR A 242 3.23 -1.12 -5.04
C TYR A 242 4.58 -1.55 -4.46
N GLU A 243 5.64 -0.98 -5.01
CA GLU A 243 6.98 -1.01 -4.44
C GLU A 243 7.46 0.43 -4.36
N TRP A 244 8.06 0.82 -3.23
CA TRP A 244 8.57 2.17 -3.07
C TRP A 244 9.76 2.22 -2.13
N SER A 245 10.57 3.26 -2.32
CA SER A 245 11.65 3.62 -1.41
C SER A 245 11.48 5.07 -0.96
N ALA A 246 11.95 5.37 0.24
CA ALA A 246 11.96 6.71 0.79
C ALA A 246 13.20 6.94 1.66
N TRP A 247 13.70 8.16 1.65
CA TRP A 247 14.80 8.60 2.50
C TRP A 247 14.30 9.66 3.46
N TYR A 248 14.67 9.50 4.72
CA TYR A 248 14.21 10.32 5.84
C TYR A 248 15.35 11.07 6.49
N TYR A 249 15.01 12.27 6.97
CA TYR A 249 15.78 12.97 7.99
C TYR A 249 14.85 13.30 9.16
N VAL A 250 15.25 12.88 10.36
CA VAL A 250 14.49 13.05 11.60
C VAL A 250 15.41 13.65 12.67
N ASP A 251 15.07 14.83 13.18
CA ASP A 251 15.70 15.40 14.38
C ASP A 251 14.68 15.61 15.50
N GLU A 252 14.93 16.48 16.49
CA GLU A 252 13.96 16.76 17.56
C GLU A 252 12.79 17.64 17.11
N ARG A 253 12.98 18.38 16.02
CA ARG A 253 12.10 19.46 15.55
C ARG A 253 11.36 19.09 14.29
N VAL A 254 11.99 18.48 13.30
CA VAL A 254 11.42 18.22 11.96
C VAL A 254 11.51 16.77 11.52
N VAL A 255 10.57 16.36 10.67
CA VAL A 255 10.60 15.11 9.91
C VAL A 255 10.55 15.48 8.43
N ARG A 256 11.53 15.02 7.66
CA ARG A 256 11.62 15.27 6.22
C ARG A 256 11.73 13.97 5.45
N ARG A 257 11.20 13.97 4.23
CA ARG A 257 11.14 12.80 3.35
C ARG A 257 11.44 13.17 1.89
N THR A 258 12.16 12.31 1.19
CA THR A 258 12.28 12.33 -0.28
C THR A 258 12.11 10.91 -0.84
N THR A 259 11.72 10.82 -2.11
CA THR A 259 11.69 9.55 -2.88
C THR A 259 12.79 9.51 -3.95
N ASP A 260 13.64 10.53 -4.00
CA ASP A 260 14.78 10.62 -4.91
C ASP A 260 16.05 10.26 -4.14
N GLU A 261 16.70 9.18 -4.55
CA GLU A 261 17.91 8.65 -3.91
C GLU A 261 19.10 9.62 -3.97
N GLU A 262 19.10 10.52 -4.95
CA GLU A 262 20.17 11.50 -5.17
C GLU A 262 19.93 12.78 -4.34
N THR A 263 18.74 12.95 -3.76
CA THR A 263 18.38 14.12 -2.96
C THR A 263 18.71 13.88 -1.49
N ASP A 264 19.46 14.81 -0.88
CA ASP A 264 19.68 14.80 0.56
C ASP A 264 18.33 14.92 1.29
N PRO A 265 17.95 13.98 2.19
CA PRO A 265 16.65 14.02 2.85
C PRO A 265 16.45 15.27 3.72
N ARG A 266 17.51 15.99 4.11
CA ARG A 266 17.41 17.29 4.79
C ARG A 266 16.83 18.39 3.90
N ASP A 267 16.98 18.24 2.60
CA ASP A 267 16.37 19.10 1.58
C ASP A 267 15.02 18.56 1.08
N GLY A 268 14.59 17.41 1.61
CA GLY A 268 13.32 16.77 1.29
C GLY A 268 12.08 17.53 1.78
N LYS A 269 10.90 17.01 1.39
CA LYS A 269 9.60 17.53 1.80
C LYS A 269 9.50 17.50 3.33
N LEU A 270 9.22 18.65 3.93
CA LEU A 270 8.88 18.75 5.35
C LEU A 270 7.51 18.11 5.59
N LEU A 271 7.47 17.04 6.38
CA LEU A 271 6.24 16.31 6.72
C LEU A 271 5.67 16.77 8.07
N GLU A 272 6.54 16.88 9.07
CA GLU A 272 6.16 17.28 10.42
C GLU A 272 7.16 18.25 11.04
N CYS A 273 6.68 19.04 11.99
CA CYS A 273 7.47 19.99 12.75
C CYS A 273 6.86 20.25 14.12
N ARG A 274 7.72 20.40 15.13
CA ARG A 274 7.36 20.88 16.47
C ARG A 274 7.70 22.37 16.55
N SER A 275 6.76 23.20 16.98
CA SER A 275 7.10 24.58 17.34
C SER A 275 8.09 24.58 18.50
N PRO A 276 9.03 25.54 18.56
CA PRO A 276 9.82 25.73 19.76
C PRO A 276 8.86 26.02 20.92
N GLY A 277 8.96 25.21 21.99
CA GLY A 277 8.25 25.43 23.25
C GLY A 277 8.76 26.64 24.01
#